data_AF-A0A8H3FPV9-F1
#
_entry.id   AF-A0A8H3FPV9-F1
#
_cell.length_a   1.000
_cell.length_b   1.000
_cell.length_c   1.000
_cell.angle_alpha   90.00
_cell.angle_beta   90.00
_cell.angle_gamma   90.00
#
_symmetry.space_group_name_H-M   'P 1'
#
loop_
_entity.id
_entity.type
_entity.pdbx_description
1 polymer ?
#
loop_
_entity_poly.entity_id
_entity_poly.type
_entity_poly.pdbx_seq_one_letter_code
_entity_poly.pdbx_strand_id
1 'polypeptide(L)'
;MFPLFLVYLAEYTINLGLHPVLLFPLPSTPFNHYRAFYPTYNFLYQAGVFVSRSSTPFLRIHRLYPPSLLQVSNFFLLASQAALGWMPDRIGFWIVSAVVVWEGLLGGAVYVSTFAEIMDNVQRDEREFSLAATSVSDSCGTSIAGFVAMAVEKSICAWQVRRGRDWCRRL
;
A
#
# COMPACT_ATOMS: atom_id res chain seq x y z
N MET A 1 -8.92 -15.19 7.47
CA MET A 1 -8.36 -14.07 8.26
C MET A 1 -6.86 -13.84 7.98
N PHE A 2 -6.00 -14.86 7.99
CA PHE A 2 -4.56 -14.71 7.71
C PHE A 2 -4.18 -14.01 6.37
N PRO A 3 -4.77 -14.34 5.20
CA PRO A 3 -4.43 -13.65 3.95
C PRO A 3 -4.80 -12.16 3.96
N LEU A 4 -5.85 -11.78 4.68
CA LEU A 4 -6.28 -10.40 4.88
C LEU A 4 -5.30 -9.61 5.73
N PHE A 5 -4.89 -10.20 6.86
CA PHE A 5 -3.85 -9.61 7.71
C PHE A 5 -2.58 -9.32 6.91
N LEU A 6 -2.17 -10.23 6.04
CA LEU A 6 -0.95 -10.08 5.23
C LEU A 6 -1.09 -8.99 4.14
N VAL A 7 -2.28 -8.87 3.53
CA VAL A 7 -2.61 -7.76 2.60
C VAL A 7 -2.49 -6.42 3.31
N TYR A 8 -3.18 -6.25 4.44
CA TYR A 8 -3.15 -4.98 5.18
C TYR A 8 -1.77 -4.67 5.72
N LEU A 9 -1.05 -5.69 6.22
CA LEU A 9 0.32 -5.52 6.64
C LEU A 9 1.19 -4.97 5.49
N ALA A 10 1.10 -5.54 4.29
CA ALA A 10 1.86 -5.09 3.13
C ALA A 10 1.43 -3.69 2.66
N GLU A 11 0.13 -3.46 2.49
CA GLU A 11 -0.47 -2.19 2.07
C GLU A 11 -0.10 -1.04 3.01
N TYR A 12 -0.28 -1.20 4.31
CA TYR A 12 0.09 -0.17 5.28
C TYR A 12 1.60 0.02 5.38
N THR A 13 2.40 -1.04 5.19
CA THR A 13 3.87 -0.90 5.13
C THR A 13 4.32 -0.11 3.89
N ILE A 14 3.66 -0.27 2.74
CA ILE A 14 3.91 0.55 1.54
C ILE A 14 3.58 2.02 1.85
N ASN A 15 2.37 2.28 2.37
CA ASN A 15 1.87 3.63 2.58
C ASN A 15 2.66 4.41 3.64
N LEU A 16 3.03 3.76 4.74
CA LEU A 16 3.75 4.39 5.85
C LEU A 16 5.27 4.37 5.65
N GLY A 17 5.83 3.30 5.05
CA GLY A 17 7.26 3.04 5.03
C GLY A 17 7.94 3.27 3.69
N LEU A 18 7.27 2.99 2.56
CA LEU A 18 7.87 3.14 1.23
C LEU A 18 7.58 4.50 0.59
N HIS A 19 6.35 5.01 0.65
CA HIS A 19 6.00 6.32 0.09
C HIS A 19 6.95 7.48 0.47
N PRO A 20 7.43 7.64 1.72
CA PRO A 20 8.35 8.73 2.06
C PRO A 20 9.77 8.58 1.47
N VAL A 21 10.21 7.36 1.16
CA VAL A 21 11.57 7.07 0.63
C VAL A 21 11.59 6.80 -0.87
N LEU A 22 10.42 6.75 -1.51
CA LEU A 22 10.26 6.49 -2.92
C LEU A 22 10.35 7.81 -3.70
N LEU A 23 11.57 8.32 -3.77
CA LEU A 23 11.90 9.64 -4.30
C LEU A 23 12.50 9.51 -5.72
N PHE A 24 12.18 10.48 -6.58
CA PHE A 24 12.70 10.62 -7.95
C PHE A 24 13.37 11.98 -8.11
N PRO A 25 14.32 12.15 -9.06
CA PRO A 25 15.01 13.42 -9.23
C PRO A 25 14.04 14.50 -9.71
N LEU A 26 14.02 15.64 -9.00
CA LEU A 26 13.12 16.78 -9.25
C LEU A 26 13.01 17.20 -10.72
N PRO A 27 14.09 17.28 -11.53
CA PRO A 27 14.02 17.71 -12.93
C PRO A 27 13.17 16.80 -13.84
N SER A 28 12.92 15.56 -13.40
CA SER A 28 12.13 14.57 -14.16
C SER A 28 10.67 14.49 -13.68
N THR A 29 10.29 15.31 -12.70
CA THR A 29 8.97 15.28 -12.06
C THR A 29 8.36 16.67 -12.04
N PRO A 30 7.02 16.81 -11.93
CA PRO A 30 6.37 18.11 -11.86
C PRO A 30 6.56 18.85 -10.52
N PHE A 31 7.43 18.36 -9.63
CA PHE A 31 7.59 18.87 -8.26
C PHE A 31 8.85 19.69 -8.08
N ASN A 32 8.74 20.76 -7.28
CA ASN A 32 9.86 21.61 -6.88
C ASN A 32 10.50 21.19 -5.55
N HIS A 33 9.81 20.36 -4.75
CA HIS A 33 10.27 19.91 -3.42
C HIS A 33 10.03 18.42 -3.22
N TYR A 34 10.99 17.72 -2.60
CA TYR A 34 10.89 16.29 -2.28
C TYR A 34 9.75 15.95 -1.31
N ARG A 35 9.34 16.90 -0.46
CA ARG A 35 8.19 16.73 0.44
C ARG A 35 6.86 16.59 -0.29
N ALA A 36 6.76 17.02 -1.55
CA ALA A 36 5.51 16.94 -2.32
C ALA A 36 5.16 15.51 -2.77
N PHE A 37 6.13 14.59 -2.83
CA PHE A 37 5.90 13.21 -3.25
C PHE A 37 4.96 12.46 -2.31
N TYR A 38 5.18 12.57 -0.99
CA TYR A 38 4.38 11.85 0.00
C TYR A 38 2.89 12.25 -0.01
N PRO A 39 2.51 13.54 0.02
CA PRO A 39 1.12 13.96 -0.12
C PRO A 39 0.50 13.52 -1.45
N THR A 40 1.24 13.57 -2.56
CA THR A 40 0.73 13.10 -3.85
C THR A 40 0.47 11.60 -3.86
N TYR A 41 1.40 10.78 -3.38
CA TYR A 41 1.19 9.33 -3.31
C TYR A 41 0.02 8.98 -2.40
N ASN A 42 -0.10 9.65 -1.25
CA ASN A 42 -1.26 9.45 -0.37
C ASN A 42 -2.57 9.86 -1.06
N PHE A 43 -2.60 10.98 -1.78
CA PHE A 43 -3.78 11.39 -2.56
C PHE A 43 -4.16 10.36 -3.62
N LEU A 44 -3.19 9.86 -4.39
CA LEU A 44 -3.41 8.85 -5.44
C LEU A 44 -3.92 7.52 -4.85
N TYR A 45 -3.32 7.08 -3.75
CA TYR A 45 -3.75 5.90 -3.01
C TYR A 45 -5.21 6.06 -2.55
N GLN A 46 -5.54 7.17 -1.88
CA GLN A 46 -6.89 7.43 -1.40
C GLN A 46 -7.91 7.58 -2.53
N ALA A 47 -7.51 8.14 -3.67
CA ALA A 47 -8.36 8.19 -4.86
C ALA A 47 -8.67 6.77 -5.37
N GLY A 48 -7.67 5.88 -5.41
CA GLY A 48 -7.87 4.47 -5.75
C GLY A 48 -8.81 3.76 -4.77
N VAL A 49 -8.59 3.94 -3.46
CA VAL A 49 -9.46 3.37 -2.42
C VAL A 49 -10.89 3.90 -2.56
N PHE A 50 -11.07 5.19 -2.81
CA PHE A 50 -12.39 5.81 -3.00
C PHE A 50 -13.14 5.20 -4.18
N VAL A 51 -12.47 5.07 -5.34
CA VAL A 51 -13.07 4.45 -6.54
C VAL A 51 -13.45 2.99 -6.26
N SER A 52 -12.57 2.23 -5.61
CA SER A 52 -12.84 0.82 -5.29
C SER A 52 -13.99 0.66 -4.30
N ARG A 53 -14.00 1.44 -3.21
CA ARG A 53 -15.08 1.40 -2.22
C ARG A 53 -16.42 1.85 -2.80
N SER A 54 -16.43 2.78 -3.75
CA SER A 54 -17.65 3.23 -4.43
C SER A 54 -18.16 2.23 -5.48
N SER A 55 -17.30 1.34 -5.98
CA SER A 55 -17.64 0.29 -6.96
C SER A 55 -18.17 -1.00 -6.31
N THR A 56 -18.41 -0.94 -4.99
CA THR A 56 -18.93 -2.00 -4.10
C THR A 56 -20.03 -2.89 -4.70
N PRO A 57 -21.04 -2.37 -5.42
CA PRO A 57 -22.15 -3.20 -5.88
C PRO A 57 -21.80 -4.11 -7.06
N PHE A 58 -20.73 -3.83 -7.81
CA PHE A 58 -20.51 -4.41 -9.14
C PHE A 58 -19.40 -5.47 -9.20
N LEU A 59 -18.43 -5.44 -8.28
CA LEU A 59 -17.25 -6.32 -8.30
C LEU A 59 -17.09 -7.02 -6.95
N ARG A 60 -17.55 -8.29 -6.87
CA ARG A 60 -17.34 -9.15 -5.69
C ARG A 60 -16.27 -10.19 -5.99
N ILE A 61 -15.15 -10.16 -5.25
CA ILE A 61 -14.06 -11.12 -5.40
C ILE A 61 -14.18 -12.19 -4.30
N HIS A 62 -14.70 -13.38 -4.64
CA HIS A 62 -14.79 -14.52 -3.71
C HIS A 62 -13.43 -15.19 -3.44
N ARG A 63 -12.40 -14.92 -4.24
CA ARG A 63 -11.05 -15.48 -4.07
C ARG A 63 -10.12 -14.42 -3.49
N LEU A 64 -9.96 -14.45 -2.16
CA LEU A 64 -9.13 -13.51 -1.40
C LEU A 64 -7.61 -13.78 -1.49
N TYR A 65 -7.21 -14.96 -1.97
CA TYR A 65 -5.79 -15.34 -2.10
C TYR A 65 -5.05 -14.64 -3.26
N PRO A 66 -5.57 -14.58 -4.50
CA PRO A 66 -4.94 -13.84 -5.59
C PRO A 66 -4.58 -12.39 -5.28
N PRO A 67 -5.49 -11.54 -4.73
CA PRO A 67 -5.14 -10.16 -4.44
C PRO A 67 -4.10 -10.05 -3.31
N SER A 68 -4.07 -10.98 -2.36
CA SER A 68 -3.04 -11.01 -1.31
C SER A 68 -1.63 -11.24 -1.84
N LEU A 69 -1.47 -12.17 -2.78
CA LEU A 69 -0.18 -12.38 -3.46
C LEU A 69 0.23 -11.17 -4.29
N LEU A 70 -0.74 -10.50 -4.92
CA LEU A 70 -0.50 -9.32 -5.73
C LEU A 70 -0.07 -8.12 -4.88
N GLN A 71 -0.65 -7.92 -3.69
CA GLN A 71 -0.24 -6.86 -2.77
C GLN A 71 1.18 -7.06 -2.25
N VAL A 72 1.55 -8.29 -1.88
CA VAL A 72 2.92 -8.63 -1.46
C VAL A 72 3.91 -8.42 -2.60
N SER A 73 3.52 -8.80 -3.83
CA SER A 73 4.34 -8.57 -5.02
C SER A 73 4.54 -7.08 -5.29
N ASN A 74 3.49 -6.25 -5.13
CA ASN A 74 3.58 -4.79 -5.23
C ASN A 74 4.53 -4.21 -4.18
N PHE A 75 4.48 -4.69 -2.93
CA PHE A 75 5.43 -4.27 -1.89
C PHE A 75 6.87 -4.54 -2.30
N PHE A 76 7.20 -5.76 -2.74
CA PHE A 76 8.56 -6.10 -3.15
C PHE A 76 8.99 -5.31 -4.40
N LEU A 77 8.09 -5.08 -5.34
CA LEU A 77 8.37 -4.27 -6.53
C LEU A 77 8.69 -2.82 -6.15
N LEU A 78 7.85 -2.19 -5.33
CA LEU A 78 8.07 -0.81 -4.87
C LEU A 78 9.30 -0.70 -3.95
N ALA A 79 9.54 -1.68 -3.07
CA ALA A 79 10.72 -1.71 -2.21
C ALA A 79 12.01 -1.88 -3.03
N SER A 80 12.01 -2.76 -4.04
CA SER A 80 13.15 -2.93 -4.95
C SER A 80 13.40 -1.66 -5.77
N GLN A 81 12.34 -0.95 -6.19
CA GLN A 81 12.45 0.34 -6.87
C GLN A 81 12.99 1.43 -5.95
N ALA A 82 12.49 1.52 -4.72
CA ALA A 82 12.98 2.47 -3.73
C ALA A 82 14.46 2.21 -3.39
N ALA A 83 14.86 0.94 -3.22
CA ALA A 83 16.25 0.56 -3.03
C ALA A 83 17.05 0.82 -4.31
N LEU A 84 16.91 0.00 -5.35
CA LEU A 84 17.83 -0.04 -6.49
C LEU A 84 17.70 1.14 -7.46
N GLY A 85 16.53 1.80 -7.55
CA GLY A 85 16.30 2.90 -8.49
C GLY A 85 16.47 2.47 -9.95
N TRP A 86 15.88 1.34 -10.33
CA TRP A 86 16.09 0.68 -11.63
C TRP A 86 15.22 1.25 -12.74
N MET A 87 14.12 1.94 -12.42
CA MET A 87 13.29 2.60 -13.43
C MET A 87 13.91 3.90 -13.97
N PRO A 88 13.68 4.23 -15.27
CA PRO A 88 14.12 5.48 -15.86
C PRO A 88 13.48 6.70 -15.18
N ASP A 89 14.28 7.70 -14.83
CA ASP A 89 13.82 8.88 -14.09
C ASP A 89 12.66 9.65 -14.77
N ARG A 90 12.63 9.69 -16.11
CA ARG A 90 11.60 10.40 -16.90
C ARG A 90 10.21 9.77 -16.82
N ILE A 91 10.11 8.45 -16.68
CA ILE A 91 8.85 7.69 -16.76
C ILE A 91 8.52 7.01 -15.41
N GLY A 92 9.54 6.78 -14.57
CA GLY A 92 9.42 6.06 -13.31
C GLY A 92 8.38 6.65 -12.36
N PHE A 93 8.30 7.99 -12.26
CA PHE A 93 7.28 8.65 -11.44
C PHE A 93 5.85 8.29 -11.86
N TRP A 94 5.56 8.28 -13.16
CA TRP A 94 4.23 7.98 -13.69
C TRP A 94 3.87 6.50 -13.49
N ILE A 95 4.82 5.60 -13.70
CA ILE A 95 4.62 4.16 -13.46
C ILE A 95 4.32 3.91 -11.99
N VAL A 96 5.12 4.47 -11.09
CA VAL A 96 4.89 4.32 -9.64
C VAL A 96 3.55 4.92 -9.25
N SER A 97 3.20 6.09 -9.76
CA SER A 97 1.89 6.72 -9.50
C SER A 97 0.74 5.81 -9.93
N ALA A 98 0.85 5.17 -11.09
CA ALA A 98 -0.15 4.19 -11.55
C ALA A 98 -0.19 2.94 -10.65
N VAL A 99 0.96 2.44 -10.20
CA VAL A 99 1.04 1.31 -9.26
C VAL A 99 0.42 1.68 -7.91
N VAL A 100 0.60 2.90 -7.40
CA VAL A 100 -0.01 3.37 -6.15
C VAL A 100 -1.53 3.46 -6.26
N VAL A 101 -2.06 3.94 -7.39
CA VAL A 101 -3.51 3.92 -7.65
C VAL A 101 -4.02 2.48 -7.71
N TRP A 102 -3.29 1.59 -8.38
CA TRP A 102 -3.61 0.16 -8.47
C TRP A 102 -3.61 -0.53 -7.09
N GLU A 103 -2.64 -0.18 -6.25
CA GLU A 103 -2.49 -0.65 -4.87
C GLU A 103 -3.70 -0.24 -4.02
N GLY A 104 -4.14 1.02 -4.11
CA GLY A 104 -5.36 1.49 -3.46
C GLY A 104 -6.65 0.85 -4.00
N LEU A 105 -6.72 0.58 -5.31
CA LEU A 105 -7.85 -0.12 -5.92
C LEU A 105 -7.99 -1.56 -5.38
N LEU A 106 -6.86 -2.26 -5.26
CA LEU A 106 -6.80 -3.62 -4.71
C LEU A 106 -7.15 -3.66 -3.24
N GLY A 107 -6.56 -2.77 -2.42
CA GLY A 107 -6.83 -2.68 -0.98
C GLY A 107 -8.32 -2.44 -0.70
N GLY A 108 -8.92 -1.49 -1.42
CA GLY A 108 -10.36 -1.22 -1.34
C GLY A 108 -11.23 -2.42 -1.74
N ALA A 109 -10.83 -3.17 -2.78
CA ALA A 109 -11.62 -4.29 -3.32
C ALA A 109 -11.57 -5.50 -2.37
N VAL A 110 -10.39 -5.76 -1.78
CA VAL A 110 -10.20 -6.81 -0.77
C VAL A 110 -10.97 -6.50 0.50
N TYR A 111 -10.96 -5.25 0.96
CA TYR A 111 -11.73 -4.79 2.12
C TYR A 111 -13.22 -5.13 1.93
N VAL A 112 -13.81 -4.60 0.85
CA VAL A 112 -15.23 -4.78 0.57
C VAL A 112 -15.61 -6.25 0.40
N SER A 113 -14.81 -6.99 -0.38
CA SER A 113 -15.09 -8.40 -0.66
C SER A 113 -15.06 -9.24 0.62
N THR A 114 -14.19 -8.91 1.57
CA THR A 114 -14.12 -9.59 2.87
C THR A 114 -15.36 -9.36 3.71
N PHE A 115 -15.80 -8.11 3.83
CA PHE A 115 -17.00 -7.79 4.59
C PHE A 115 -18.25 -8.43 3.95
N ALA A 116 -18.33 -8.45 2.62
CA ALA A 116 -19.40 -9.14 1.89
C ALA A 116 -19.38 -10.66 2.12
N GLU A 117 -18.22 -11.31 2.04
CA GLU A 117 -18.08 -12.76 2.26
C GLU A 117 -18.51 -13.18 3.68
N ILE A 118 -18.16 -12.36 4.69
CA ILE A 118 -18.58 -12.59 6.08
C ILE A 118 -20.11 -12.45 6.21
N MET A 119 -20.69 -11.44 5.56
CA MET A 119 -22.14 -11.21 5.59
C MET A 119 -22.93 -12.31 4.87
N ASP A 120 -22.40 -12.89 3.81
CA ASP A 120 -23.10 -13.89 2.99
C ASP A 120 -22.90 -15.33 3.53
N ASN A 121 -21.71 -15.70 4.00
CA ASN A 121 -21.40 -17.09 4.39
C ASN A 121 -21.49 -17.41 5.90
N VAL A 122 -21.47 -16.42 6.79
CA VAL A 122 -21.54 -16.67 8.24
C VAL A 122 -23.00 -16.73 8.70
N GLN A 123 -23.33 -17.64 9.63
CA GLN A 123 -24.66 -17.70 10.24
C GLN A 123 -24.94 -16.43 11.05
N ARG A 124 -26.21 -15.98 11.11
CA ARG A 124 -26.59 -14.71 11.74
C ARG A 124 -26.06 -14.56 13.17
N ASP A 125 -26.02 -15.66 13.90
CA ASP A 125 -25.65 -15.73 15.31
C ASP A 125 -24.13 -15.51 15.51
N GLU A 126 -23.30 -15.80 14.50
CA GLU A 126 -21.84 -15.66 14.55
C GLU A 126 -21.30 -14.49 13.73
N ARG A 127 -22.17 -13.78 12.97
CA ARG A 127 -21.78 -12.65 12.11
C ARG A 127 -21.15 -11.51 12.90
N GLU A 128 -21.80 -11.08 13.98
CA GLU A 128 -21.32 -9.95 14.77
C GLU A 128 -19.95 -10.23 15.39
N PHE A 129 -19.75 -11.46 15.89
CA PHE A 129 -18.46 -11.91 16.40
C PHE A 129 -17.39 -11.95 15.29
N SER A 130 -17.73 -12.50 14.12
CA SER A 130 -16.80 -12.59 12.99
C SER A 130 -16.40 -11.21 12.45
N LEU A 131 -17.33 -10.27 12.40
CA LEU A 131 -17.07 -8.88 12.04
C LEU A 131 -16.15 -8.19 13.06
N ALA A 132 -16.43 -8.36 14.35
CA ALA A 132 -15.58 -7.82 15.41
C ALA A 132 -14.17 -8.41 15.38
N ALA A 133 -14.03 -9.72 15.25
CA ALA A 133 -12.74 -10.40 15.15
C ALA A 133 -11.94 -9.93 13.92
N THR A 134 -12.62 -9.69 12.78
CA THR A 134 -11.97 -9.17 11.57
C THR A 134 -11.44 -7.76 11.78
N SER A 135 -12.22 -6.87 12.42
CA SER A 135 -11.80 -5.49 12.72
C SER A 135 -10.60 -5.43 13.69
N VAL A 136 -10.57 -6.31 14.69
CA VAL A 136 -9.41 -6.45 15.60
C VAL A 136 -8.17 -6.92 14.83
N SER A 137 -8.33 -7.91 13.94
CA SER A 137 -7.24 -8.39 13.09
C SER A 137 -6.67 -7.30 12.18
N ASP A 138 -7.52 -6.44 11.63
CA ASP A 138 -7.13 -5.30 10.79
C ASP A 138 -6.33 -4.25 11.59
N SER A 139 -6.83 -3.90 12.77
CA SER A 139 -6.15 -2.96 13.69
C SER A 139 -4.77 -3.47 14.14
N CYS A 140 -4.67 -4.77 14.42
CA CYS A 140 -3.42 -5.42 14.77
C CYS A 140 -2.43 -5.42 13.59
N GLY A 141 -2.90 -5.76 12.38
CA GLY A 141 -2.11 -5.71 11.15
C GLY A 141 -1.54 -4.32 10.88
N THR A 142 -2.37 -3.29 10.97
CA THR A 142 -1.96 -1.89 10.79
C THR A 142 -0.92 -1.45 11.84
N SER A 143 -1.10 -1.88 13.10
CA SER A 143 -0.15 -1.56 14.17
C SER A 143 1.22 -2.20 13.92
N ILE A 144 1.25 -3.49 13.55
CA ILE A 144 2.49 -4.19 13.20
C ILE A 144 3.12 -3.56 11.95
N ALA A 145 2.31 -3.19 10.96
CA ALA A 145 2.78 -2.50 9.75
C ALA A 145 3.49 -1.19 10.09
N GLY A 146 3.00 -0.42 11.07
CA GLY A 146 3.66 0.80 11.53
C GLY A 146 5.08 0.55 12.08
N PHE A 147 5.26 -0.51 12.89
CA PHE A 147 6.59 -0.89 13.37
C PHE A 147 7.52 -1.36 12.24
N VAL A 148 7.00 -2.15 11.30
CA VAL A 148 7.76 -2.62 10.13
C VAL A 148 8.12 -1.45 9.23
N ALA A 149 7.20 -0.53 8.97
CA ALA A 149 7.40 0.66 8.15
C ALA A 149 8.55 1.51 8.68
N MET A 150 8.61 1.76 9.99
CA MET A 150 9.73 2.50 10.60
C MET A 150 11.08 1.83 10.36
N ALA A 151 11.14 0.50 10.42
CA ALA A 151 12.37 -0.25 10.16
C ALA A 151 12.75 -0.22 8.67
N VAL A 152 11.76 -0.40 7.79
CA VAL A 152 11.94 -0.37 6.32
C VAL A 152 12.41 1.00 5.85
N GLU A 153 11.74 2.07 6.29
CA GLU A 153 12.06 3.45 5.92
C GLU A 153 13.51 3.79 6.28
N LYS A 154 13.92 3.55 7.55
CA LYS A 154 15.29 3.80 8.01
C LYS A 154 16.31 2.96 7.25
N SER A 155 16.00 1.70 6.99
CA SER A 155 16.92 0.77 6.30
C SER A 155 17.14 1.19 4.85
N ILE A 156 16.06 1.49 4.12
CA ILE A 156 16.12 1.95 2.73
C ILE A 156 16.80 3.31 2.65
N CYS A 157 16.46 4.26 3.52
CA CYS A 157 17.10 5.57 3.56
C CYS A 157 18.61 5.47 3.81
N ALA A 158 19.04 4.64 4.78
CA ALA A 158 20.46 4.39 5.04
C ALA A 158 21.17 3.70 3.87
N TRP A 159 20.46 2.86 3.13
CA TRP A 159 20.97 2.19 1.94
C TRP A 159 21.10 3.16 0.76
N GLN A 160 20.14 4.06 0.57
CA GLN A 160 20.16 5.11 -0.46
C GLN A 160 21.32 6.08 -0.26
N VAL A 161 21.54 6.53 0.99
CA VAL A 161 22.66 7.41 1.35
C VAL A 161 24.01 6.75 1.06
N ARG A 162 24.16 5.44 1.33
CA ARG A 162 25.38 4.68 1.00
C ARG A 162 25.68 4.64 -0.49
N ARG A 163 24.68 4.80 -1.35
CA ARG A 163 24.82 4.87 -2.81
C ARG A 163 24.86 6.30 -3.37
N GLY A 164 24.97 7.31 -2.50
CA GLY A 164 25.06 8.72 -2.90
C GLY A 164 23.72 9.39 -3.20
N ARG A 165 22.58 8.77 -2.88
CA ARG A 165 21.24 9.39 -2.94
C ARG A 165 20.82 9.84 -1.56
N ASP A 166 21.05 11.09 -1.22
CA ASP A 166 20.74 11.67 0.09
C ASP A 166 19.38 12.40 0.13
N TRP A 167 18.50 12.14 -0.85
CA TRP A 167 17.19 12.80 -0.97
C TRP A 167 16.32 12.63 0.28
N CYS A 168 16.35 11.45 0.91
CA CYS A 168 15.67 11.18 2.18
C CYS A 168 16.15 12.07 3.35
N ARG A 169 17.36 12.64 3.30
CA ARG A 169 17.86 13.61 4.29
C ARG A 169 17.59 15.08 3.93
N ARG A 170 17.15 15.34 2.70
CA ARG A 170 16.85 16.69 2.17
C ARG A 170 15.34 16.98 2.10
N LEU A 171 14.53 16.14 2.76
CA LEU A 171 13.07 16.25 2.87
C LEU A 171 12.63 17.47 3.68
#